data_AF-A0A5J4LAG3-F1
#
_entry.id   AF-A0A5J4LAG3-F1
#
_cell.length_a   1.000
_cell.length_b   1.000
_cell.length_c   1.000
_cell.angle_alpha   90.00
_cell.angle_beta   90.00
_cell.angle_gamma   90.00
#
_symmetry.space_group_name_H-M   'P 1'
#
loop_
_entity.id
_entity.type
_entity.pdbx_description
1 polymer ?
#
loop_
_entity_poly.entity_id
_entity_poly.type
_entity_poly.pdbx_seq_one_letter_code
_entity_poly.pdbx_strand_id
1 'polypeptide(L)'
;MLGDGYKTPVTEDLMNMVNPGGGKKNCRACVLAVDRTLDGAPTSALPDLGRGPFEPLEKYYGKRFRNRSLSNIVKDIKEAGDGSRGIVYGANKDGGHVFNVVNRDGDVVFLDGQTGHANPTPYLSYKFLGTK
;
A
#
# COMPACT_ATOMS: atom_id res chain seq x y z
N MET A 1 8.92 -20.68 -16.72
CA MET A 1 9.84 -20.02 -15.77
C MET A 1 8.98 -19.06 -14.95
N LEU A 2 8.98 -19.29 -13.63
CA LEU A 2 8.12 -18.79 -12.54
C LEU A 2 7.38 -17.47 -12.82
N GLY A 3 6.06 -17.55 -13.00
CA GLY A 3 5.18 -16.41 -12.78
C GLY A 3 5.13 -16.15 -11.29
N ASP A 4 6.04 -15.32 -10.79
CA ASP A 4 6.11 -14.98 -9.38
C ASP A 4 4.78 -14.32 -8.96
N GLY A 5 3.96 -15.09 -8.24
CA GLY A 5 2.72 -14.62 -7.67
C GLY A 5 2.96 -13.60 -6.55
N TYR A 6 1.88 -13.03 -6.04
CA TYR A 6 1.88 -12.18 -4.86
C TYR A 6 0.95 -12.76 -3.80
N LYS A 7 1.13 -12.33 -2.55
CA LYS A 7 0.29 -12.72 -1.42
C LYS A 7 -0.57 -11.54 -0.95
N THR A 8 -1.80 -11.82 -0.54
CA THR A 8 -2.74 -10.85 0.06
C THR A 8 -3.29 -11.43 1.36
N PRO A 9 -2.47 -11.51 2.43
CA PRO A 9 -2.93 -12.06 3.70
C PRO A 9 -4.02 -11.19 4.32
N VAL A 10 -4.90 -11.83 5.10
CA VAL A 10 -5.78 -11.13 6.03
C VAL A 10 -4.97 -10.77 7.27
N THR A 11 -5.03 -9.50 7.68
CA THR A 11 -4.19 -8.88 8.70
C THR A 11 -5.02 -7.98 9.61
N GLU A 12 -5.96 -8.57 10.34
CA GLU A 12 -6.86 -7.83 11.24
C GLU A 12 -6.09 -7.07 12.34
N ASP A 13 -5.04 -7.66 12.90
CA ASP A 13 -4.20 -7.00 13.89
C ASP A 13 -3.50 -5.75 13.34
N LEU A 14 -3.06 -5.81 12.08
CA LEU A 14 -2.49 -4.65 11.40
C LEU A 14 -3.54 -3.55 11.24
N MET A 15 -4.76 -3.91 10.82
CA MET A 15 -5.87 -2.96 10.70
C MET A 15 -6.23 -2.34 12.06
N ASN A 16 -6.32 -3.14 13.12
CA ASN A 16 -6.66 -2.65 14.46
C ASN A 16 -5.60 -1.68 15.00
N MET A 17 -4.33 -1.92 14.68
CA MET A 17 -3.23 -1.01 15.03
C MET A 17 -3.23 0.27 14.17
N VAL A 18 -3.43 0.14 12.86
CA VAL A 18 -3.28 1.23 11.90
C VAL A 18 -4.52 2.10 11.81
N ASN A 19 -5.72 1.53 11.84
CA ASN A 19 -6.99 2.23 11.66
C ASN A 19 -7.97 1.98 12.82
N PRO A 20 -7.58 2.19 14.09
CA PRO A 20 -8.41 1.88 15.26
C PRO A 20 -9.73 2.66 15.29
N GLY A 21 -9.76 3.87 14.70
CA GLY A 21 -10.98 4.67 14.59
C GLY A 21 -11.89 4.29 13.42
N GLY A 22 -11.55 3.26 12.62
CA GLY A 22 -12.39 2.75 11.55
C GLY A 22 -12.63 3.72 10.39
N GLY A 23 -11.66 4.60 10.12
CA GLY A 23 -11.76 5.58 9.02
C GLY A 23 -11.94 4.88 7.68
N LYS A 24 -12.87 5.39 6.85
CA LYS A 24 -13.22 4.80 5.53
C LYS A 24 -12.70 5.61 4.34
N LYS A 25 -12.11 6.78 4.60
CA LYS A 25 -11.63 7.72 3.57
C LYS A 25 -10.17 8.13 3.79
N ASN A 26 -9.55 7.58 4.83
CA ASN A 26 -8.22 7.91 5.33
C ASN A 26 -7.11 6.99 4.77
N CYS A 27 -7.33 6.28 3.66
CA CYS A 27 -6.39 5.27 3.15
C CYS A 27 -4.97 5.81 2.97
N ARG A 28 -4.81 7.10 2.63
CA ARG A 28 -3.53 7.80 2.56
C ARG A 28 -2.78 7.86 3.90
N ALA A 29 -3.49 8.05 5.01
CA ALA A 29 -2.87 7.98 6.33
C ALA A 29 -2.56 6.53 6.72
N CYS A 30 -3.43 5.58 6.37
CA CYS A 30 -3.19 4.16 6.64
C CYS A 30 -1.91 3.65 5.95
N VAL A 31 -1.67 3.99 4.69
CA VAL A 31 -0.45 3.52 3.99
C VAL A 31 0.83 4.11 4.54
N LEU A 32 0.78 5.33 5.07
CA LEU A 32 1.90 5.93 5.78
C LEU A 32 2.12 5.23 7.13
N ALA A 33 1.05 5.00 7.88
CA ALA A 33 1.10 4.32 9.17
C ALA A 33 1.66 2.89 9.04
N VAL A 34 1.23 2.11 8.05
CA VAL A 34 1.82 0.79 7.75
C VAL A 34 3.32 0.91 7.47
N ASP A 35 3.76 1.84 6.61
CA ASP A 35 5.18 1.99 6.27
C ASP A 35 6.02 2.39 7.51
N ARG A 36 5.50 3.25 8.39
CA ARG A 36 6.13 3.60 9.68
C ARG A 36 6.20 2.41 10.65
N THR A 37 5.13 1.61 10.75
CA THR A 37 5.12 0.38 11.56
C THR A 37 6.20 -0.60 11.08
N LEU A 38 6.38 -0.73 9.75
CA LEU A 38 7.43 -1.56 9.16
C LEU A 38 8.85 -1.01 9.39
N ASP A 39 9.00 0.26 9.73
CA ASP A 39 10.26 0.87 10.19
C ASP A 39 10.47 0.77 11.71
N GLY A 40 9.61 0.04 12.43
CA GLY A 40 9.70 -0.11 13.88
C GLY A 40 9.24 1.13 14.66
N ALA A 41 8.49 2.03 14.00
CA ALA A 41 7.86 3.19 14.62
C ALA A 41 6.33 3.15 14.44
N PRO A 42 5.61 2.25 15.13
CA PRO A 42 4.17 2.08 14.95
C PRO A 42 3.40 3.38 15.22
N THR A 43 2.49 3.71 14.31
CA THR A 43 1.56 4.84 14.44
C THR A 43 0.20 4.46 13.88
N SER A 44 -0.84 5.20 14.25
CA SER A 44 -2.19 5.03 13.72
C SER A 44 -2.59 6.19 12.80
N ALA A 45 -3.57 5.93 11.94
CA ALA A 45 -4.16 6.88 11.02
C ALA A 45 -5.27 7.69 11.71
N LEU A 46 -5.34 8.98 11.42
CA LEU A 46 -6.46 9.82 11.84
C LEU A 46 -7.75 9.35 11.14
N PRO A 47 -8.83 9.04 11.88
CA PRO A 47 -10.05 8.45 11.31
C PRO A 47 -10.82 9.42 10.41
N ASP A 48 -10.83 10.70 10.77
CA ASP A 48 -11.61 11.75 10.07
C ASP A 48 -10.90 12.32 8.84
N LEU A 49 -9.72 11.79 8.48
CA LEU A 49 -9.02 12.24 7.28
C LEU A 49 -9.85 11.89 6.03
N GLY A 50 -10.28 12.94 5.33
CA GLY A 50 -11.01 12.81 4.08
C GLY A 50 -10.17 12.32 2.90
N ARG A 51 -10.89 12.08 1.79
CA ARG A 51 -10.27 11.90 0.48
C ARG A 51 -9.41 13.12 0.16
N GLY A 52 -8.33 12.90 -0.56
CA GLY A 52 -7.44 13.98 -0.93
C GLY A 52 -6.38 13.49 -1.91
N PRO A 53 -5.51 14.40 -2.36
CA PRO A 53 -4.64 14.13 -3.47
C PRO A 53 -3.32 13.47 -2.99
N PHE A 54 -2.44 13.10 -3.92
CA PHE A 54 -1.23 12.31 -3.63
C PHE A 54 -0.08 13.15 -3.07
N GLU A 55 -0.08 14.45 -3.29
CA GLU A 55 1.02 15.38 -3.01
C GLU A 55 1.55 15.28 -1.57
N PRO A 56 0.73 15.08 -0.51
CA PRO A 56 1.25 14.86 0.83
C PRO A 56 2.15 13.61 0.94
N LEU A 57 1.78 12.50 0.29
CA LEU A 57 2.60 11.28 0.26
C LEU A 57 3.85 11.49 -0.61
N GLU A 58 3.69 12.10 -1.78
CA GLU A 58 4.82 12.37 -2.68
C GLU A 58 5.86 13.28 -2.01
N LYS A 59 5.41 14.34 -1.32
CA LYS A 59 6.26 15.24 -0.54
C LYS A 59 6.94 14.51 0.61
N TYR A 60 6.23 13.63 1.31
CA TYR A 60 6.79 12.87 2.42
C TYR A 60 7.94 11.97 1.99
N TYR A 61 7.78 11.26 0.87
CA TYR A 61 8.80 10.32 0.37
C TYR A 61 9.81 10.95 -0.59
N GLY A 62 9.65 12.23 -0.97
CA GLY A 62 10.50 12.89 -1.97
C GLY A 62 10.46 12.21 -3.35
N LYS A 63 9.38 11.49 -3.66
CA LYS A 63 9.20 10.65 -4.86
C LYS A 63 7.79 10.85 -5.41
N ARG A 64 7.55 10.46 -6.67
CA ARG A 64 6.24 10.62 -7.32
C ARG A 64 5.60 9.30 -7.70
N PHE A 65 4.27 9.26 -7.69
CA PHE A 65 3.51 8.16 -8.24
C PHE A 65 3.69 8.11 -9.76
N ARG A 66 4.11 6.94 -10.26
CA ARG A 66 4.24 6.69 -11.70
C ARG A 66 3.20 5.67 -12.17
N ASN A 67 2.67 5.83 -13.38
CA ASN A 67 1.80 4.83 -13.98
C ASN A 67 2.58 3.51 -14.13
N ARG A 68 1.97 2.40 -13.71
CA ARG A 68 2.57 1.06 -13.78
C ARG A 68 1.43 0.03 -13.81
N SER A 69 1.61 -1.10 -14.50
CA SER A 69 0.64 -2.20 -14.38
C SER A 69 0.85 -2.96 -13.07
N LEU A 70 -0.18 -3.62 -12.55
CA LEU A 70 -0.06 -4.45 -11.36
C LEU A 70 1.06 -5.51 -11.49
N SER A 71 1.11 -6.20 -12.64
CA SER A 71 2.17 -7.19 -12.92
C SER A 71 3.58 -6.61 -12.86
N ASN A 72 3.76 -5.39 -13.37
CA ASN A 72 5.05 -4.72 -13.33
C ASN A 72 5.36 -4.19 -11.91
N ILE A 73 4.37 -3.85 -11.10
CA ILE A 73 4.61 -3.50 -9.68
C ILE A 73 5.12 -4.73 -8.92
N VAL A 74 4.48 -5.88 -9.12
CA VAL A 74 4.92 -7.15 -8.50
C VAL A 74 6.34 -7.47 -8.92
N LYS A 75 6.65 -7.37 -10.22
CA LYS A 75 8.00 -7.55 -10.74
C LYS A 75 9.00 -6.56 -10.11
N ASP A 76 8.66 -5.26 -10.09
CA ASP A 76 9.54 -4.21 -9.54
C ASP A 76 9.91 -4.50 -8.07
N ILE A 77 8.93 -4.91 -7.24
CA ILE A 77 9.15 -5.25 -5.82
C ILE A 77 9.92 -6.58 -5.66
N LYS A 78 9.62 -7.58 -6.51
CA LYS A 78 10.34 -8.86 -6.51
C LYS A 78 11.83 -8.64 -6.81
N GLU A 79 12.13 -7.88 -7.86
CA GLU A 79 13.50 -7.57 -8.29
C GLU A 79 14.25 -6.67 -7.30
N ALA A 80 13.55 -5.78 -6.60
CA ALA A 80 14.15 -4.95 -5.56
C ALA A 80 14.61 -5.75 -4.33
N GLY A 81 14.14 -6.99 -4.16
CA GLY A 81 14.59 -7.90 -3.11
C GLY A 81 13.99 -7.59 -1.73
N ASP A 82 14.36 -8.41 -0.75
CA ASP A 82 13.81 -8.38 0.61
C ASP A 82 13.93 -6.99 1.26
N GLY A 83 12.88 -6.61 1.99
CA GLY A 83 12.79 -5.33 2.68
C GLY A 83 12.43 -4.13 1.78
N SER A 84 12.33 -4.31 0.47
CA SER A 84 11.81 -3.28 -0.43
C SER A 84 10.32 -3.03 -0.22
N ARG A 85 9.88 -1.78 -0.42
CA ARG A 85 8.51 -1.37 -0.12
C ARG A 85 7.98 -0.33 -1.09
N GLY A 86 6.66 -0.25 -1.19
CA GLY A 86 6.01 0.85 -1.87
C GLY A 86 4.52 0.99 -1.55
N ILE A 87 3.94 2.00 -2.16
CA ILE A 87 2.51 2.30 -2.12
C ILE A 87 1.95 2.12 -3.52
N VAL A 88 0.87 1.36 -3.61
CA VAL A 88 0.10 1.17 -4.82
C VAL A 88 -1.17 1.99 -4.74
N TYR A 89 -1.46 2.73 -5.80
CA TYR A 89 -2.77 3.29 -6.04
C TYR A 89 -3.49 2.43 -7.07
N GLY A 90 -4.71 2.00 -6.78
CA GLY A 90 -5.61 1.36 -7.73
C GLY A 90 -6.85 2.21 -7.94
N ALA A 91 -7.34 2.31 -9.18
CA ALA A 91 -8.57 3.01 -9.49
C ALA A 91 -9.47 2.26 -10.47
N ASN A 92 -10.77 2.34 -10.23
CA ASN A 92 -11.84 1.89 -11.12
C ASN A 92 -12.99 2.92 -11.13
N LYS A 93 -14.14 2.54 -11.69
CA LYS A 93 -15.33 3.40 -11.79
C LYS A 93 -15.89 3.84 -10.43
N ASP A 94 -15.63 3.08 -9.36
CA ASP A 94 -16.17 3.33 -8.02
C ASP A 94 -15.22 4.19 -7.17
N GLY A 95 -14.02 4.48 -7.68
CA GLY A 95 -13.05 5.40 -7.10
C GLY A 95 -11.64 4.83 -7.04
N GLY A 96 -10.80 5.51 -6.24
CA GLY A 96 -9.41 5.13 -6.00
C GLY A 96 -9.15 4.71 -4.57
N HIS A 97 -8.17 3.82 -4.39
CA HIS A 97 -7.68 3.35 -3.10
C HIS A 97 -6.15 3.25 -3.12
N VAL A 98 -5.53 3.37 -1.94
CA VAL A 98 -4.09 3.13 -1.77
C VAL A 98 -3.86 2.06 -0.72
N PHE A 99 -2.89 1.18 -0.98
CA PHE A 99 -2.45 0.10 -0.10
C PHE A 99 -0.93 -0.11 -0.26
N ASN A 100 -0.31 -0.82 0.68
CA ASN A 100 1.13 -1.06 0.68
C ASN A 100 1.46 -2.34 -0.09
N VAL A 101 2.68 -2.39 -0.62
CA VAL A 101 3.31 -3.60 -1.14
C VAL A 101 4.71 -3.70 -0.57
N VAL A 102 5.13 -4.90 -0.19
CA VAL A 102 6.45 -5.18 0.36
C VAL A 102 7.04 -6.42 -0.26
N ASN A 103 8.36 -6.50 -0.31
CA ASN A 103 9.06 -7.77 -0.45
C ASN A 103 9.44 -8.25 0.94
N ARG A 104 8.96 -9.44 1.32
CA ARG A 104 9.25 -10.07 2.60
C ARG A 104 9.76 -11.47 2.35
N ASP A 105 11.02 -11.70 2.68
CA ASP A 105 11.70 -12.98 2.53
C ASP A 105 11.62 -13.52 1.07
N GLY A 106 11.65 -12.60 0.11
CA GLY A 106 11.53 -12.90 -1.33
C GLY A 106 10.09 -12.95 -1.85
N ASP A 107 9.07 -12.87 -1.01
CA ASP A 107 7.67 -12.84 -1.43
C ASP A 107 7.15 -11.42 -1.60
N VAL A 108 6.40 -11.17 -2.67
CA VAL A 108 5.66 -9.91 -2.84
C VAL A 108 4.36 -10.01 -2.06
N VAL A 109 4.17 -9.14 -1.07
CA VAL A 109 3.01 -9.14 -0.18
C VAL A 109 2.32 -7.78 -0.23
N PHE A 110 1.01 -7.78 -0.50
CA PHE A 110 0.17 -6.60 -0.40
C PHE A 110 -0.49 -6.51 0.97
N LEU A 111 -0.46 -5.31 1.56
CA LEU A 111 -1.00 -5.04 2.90
C LEU A 111 -1.96 -3.85 2.83
N ASP A 112 -3.10 -3.97 3.49
CA ASP A 112 -4.07 -2.87 3.61
C ASP A 112 -4.39 -2.62 5.09
N GLY A 113 -3.74 -1.62 5.69
CA GLY A 113 -3.99 -1.22 7.07
C GLY A 113 -5.34 -0.51 7.29
N GLN A 114 -6.09 -0.17 6.24
CA GLN A 114 -7.43 0.40 6.39
C GLN A 114 -8.49 -0.69 6.59
N THR A 115 -8.40 -1.79 5.85
CA THR A 115 -9.44 -2.83 5.78
C THR A 115 -8.99 -4.20 6.31
N GLY A 116 -7.69 -4.38 6.54
CA GLY A 116 -7.08 -5.65 6.95
C GLY A 116 -6.80 -6.60 5.79
N HIS A 117 -7.25 -6.33 4.56
CA HIS A 117 -7.01 -7.20 3.41
C HIS A 117 -6.92 -6.39 2.11
N ALA A 118 -5.73 -6.40 1.49
CA ALA A 118 -5.55 -5.79 0.18
C ALA A 118 -6.16 -6.68 -0.92
N ASN A 119 -7.06 -6.13 -1.75
CA ASN A 119 -7.50 -6.77 -2.99
C ASN A 119 -7.08 -5.94 -4.21
N PRO A 120 -5.98 -6.28 -4.89
CA PRO A 120 -5.48 -5.48 -6.00
C PRO A 120 -6.25 -5.71 -7.31
N THR A 121 -7.06 -6.77 -7.44
CA THR A 121 -7.65 -7.19 -8.73
C THR A 121 -8.79 -6.32 -9.31
N PRO A 122 -9.63 -5.59 -8.54
CA PRO A 122 -10.79 -4.88 -9.08
C PRO A 122 -10.47 -3.58 -9.82
N TYR A 123 -9.20 -3.17 -9.90
CA TYR A 123 -8.80 -1.88 -10.45
C TYR A 123 -8.45 -1.95 -11.94
N LEU A 124 -8.83 -0.90 -12.66
CA LEU A 124 -8.61 -0.76 -14.10
C LEU A 124 -7.28 -0.04 -14.41
N SER A 125 -6.75 0.72 -13.46
CA SER A 125 -5.48 1.43 -13.59
C SER A 125 -4.72 1.44 -12.27
N TYR A 126 -3.40 1.50 -12.36
CA TYR A 126 -2.53 1.54 -11.19
C TYR A 126 -1.45 2.60 -11.30
N LYS A 127 -1.05 3.12 -10.15
CA LYS A 127 0.17 3.91 -9.98
C LYS A 127 0.99 3.34 -8.84
N PHE A 128 2.30 3.58 -8.89
CA PHE A 128 3.24 3.06 -7.91
C PHE A 128 4.18 4.14 -7.41
N LEU A 129 4.45 4.13 -6.11
CA LEU A 129 5.42 4.95 -5.42
C LEU A 129 6.30 4.04 -4.57
N GLY A 130 7.58 3.87 -4.93
CA GLY A 130 8.51 3.09 -4.11
C GLY A 130 8.95 3.87 -2.86
N THR A 131 8.84 3.29 -1.66
CA THR A 131 9.11 3.95 -0.38
C THR A 131 10.44 3.55 0.24
N LYS A 132 10.93 2.33 -0.04
CA LYS A 132 12.23 1.82 0.39
C LYS A 132 12.83 0.97 -0.71
#